data_AF-A0A2S4UIN8-F1
#
_entry.id   AF-A0A2S4UIN8-F1
#
_cell.length_a   1.000
_cell.length_b   1.000
_cell.length_c   1.000
_cell.angle_alpha   90.00
_cell.angle_beta   90.00
_cell.angle_gamma   90.00
#
_symmetry.space_group_name_H-M   'P 1'
#
loop_
_entity.id
_entity.type
_entity.pdbx_description
1 polymer ?
#
loop_
_entity_poly.entity_id
_entity_poly.type
_entity_poly.pdbx_seq_one_letter_code
_entity_poly.pdbx_strand_id
1 'polypeptide(L)'
;MDTSMIPIYLLICIPIIILINYLNRARLEKAEKLKKGIGRGVAGFQTGVRRVAIPAEIMERIRRGEEVSGEEITRAQERMAAIDNNHSNDSHTPIKKTNVDEQWLPNSSPNGKKLKQRKK
;
A
#
# COMPACT_ATOMS: atom_id res chain seq x y z
N MET A 1 31.81 -7.12 -39.34
CA MET A 1 31.27 -5.80 -38.97
C MET A 1 32.17 -4.79 -39.63
N ASP A 2 31.65 -4.05 -40.60
CA ASP A 2 32.44 -3.06 -41.32
C ASP A 2 32.69 -1.88 -40.38
N THR A 3 33.92 -1.82 -39.85
CA THR A 3 34.36 -0.82 -38.87
C THR A 3 34.31 0.61 -39.44
N SER A 4 34.26 0.74 -40.76
CA SER A 4 34.05 2.00 -41.48
C SER A 4 32.66 2.60 -41.27
N MET A 5 31.65 1.81 -40.91
CA MET A 5 30.27 2.28 -40.70
C MET A 5 29.96 2.70 -39.26
N ILE A 6 30.89 2.45 -38.33
CA ILE A 6 30.82 2.87 -36.92
C ILE A 6 30.44 4.34 -36.71
N PRO A 7 31.04 5.35 -37.41
CA PRO A 7 30.69 6.75 -37.19
C PRO A 7 29.23 7.07 -37.54
N ILE A 8 28.68 6.43 -38.57
CA ILE A 8 27.29 6.62 -39.00
C ILE A 8 26.33 6.02 -37.98
N TYR A 9 26.65 4.83 -37.46
CA TYR A 9 25.85 4.20 -36.41
C TYR A 9 25.83 5.03 -35.12
N LEU A 10 26.94 5.63 -34.72
CA LEU A 10 26.97 6.50 -33.54
C LEU A 10 26.07 7.72 -33.72
N LEU A 11 26.10 8.36 -34.89
CA LEU A 11 25.31 9.55 -35.20
C LEU A 11 23.80 9.28 -35.10
N ILE A 12 23.36 8.07 -35.43
CA ILE A 12 21.94 7.64 -35.34
C ILE A 12 21.60 7.10 -33.95
N CYS A 13 22.48 6.30 -33.33
CA CYS A 13 22.19 5.66 -32.04
C CYS A 13 22.21 6.65 -30.87
N ILE A 14 23.11 7.64 -30.87
CA ILE A 14 23.23 8.63 -29.79
C ILE A 14 21.90 9.37 -29.53
N PRO A 15 21.22 9.99 -30.52
CA PRO A 15 19.96 10.69 -30.25
C PRO A 15 18.85 9.75 -29.79
N ILE A 16 18.82 8.51 -30.29
CA ILE A 16 17.83 7.49 -29.87
C ILE A 16 18.05 7.11 -28.40
N ILE A 17 19.29 6.86 -27.99
CA ILE A 17 19.62 6.52 -26.60
C ILE A 17 19.28 7.68 -25.66
N ILE A 18 19.59 8.91 -26.06
CA ILE A 18 19.24 10.12 -25.29
C ILE A 18 17.72 10.24 -25.13
N LEU A 19 16.96 10.04 -26.21
CA LEU A 19 15.50 10.12 -26.19
C LEU A 19 14.88 9.06 -25.27
N ILE A 20 15.36 7.82 -25.33
CA ILE A 20 14.91 6.73 -24.46
C ILE A 20 15.20 7.06 -22.99
N ASN A 21 16.39 7.58 -22.68
CA ASN A 21 16.75 7.97 -21.32
C ASN A 21 15.84 9.09 -20.80
N TYR A 22 15.60 10.11 -21.63
CA TYR A 22 14.71 11.23 -21.31
C TYR A 22 13.28 10.76 -21.00
N LEU A 23 12.71 9.91 -21.85
CA LEU A 23 11.37 9.33 -21.65
C LEU A 23 11.30 8.50 -20.35
N ASN A 24 12.32 7.69 -20.07
CA ASN A 24 12.34 6.86 -18.86
C ASN A 24 12.42 7.72 -17.59
N ARG A 25 13.25 8.78 -17.57
CA ARG A 25 13.31 9.72 -16.44
C ARG A 25 11.97 10.40 -16.21
N ALA A 26 11.33 10.91 -17.25
CA ALA A 26 10.02 11.55 -17.15
C ALA A 26 8.93 10.61 -16.61
N ARG A 27 9.00 9.31 -16.92
CA ARG A 27 8.07 8.30 -16.37
C ARG A 27 8.31 8.04 -14.90
N LEU A 28 9.56 7.97 -14.46
CA LEU A 28 9.92 7.76 -13.06
C LEU A 28 9.45 8.93 -12.18
N GLU A 29 9.71 10.17 -12.60
CA GLU A 29 9.26 11.36 -11.87
C GLU A 29 7.75 11.42 -11.70
N LYS A 30 6.99 11.09 -12.76
CA LYS A 30 5.53 11.02 -12.68
C LYS A 30 5.09 9.93 -11.70
N ALA A 31 5.71 8.75 -11.76
CA ALA A 31 5.40 7.66 -10.84
C ALA A 31 5.69 8.02 -9.38
N GLU A 32 6.78 8.72 -9.11
CA GLU A 32 7.12 9.20 -7.75
C GLU A 32 6.12 10.25 -7.25
N LYS A 33 5.72 11.20 -8.10
CA LYS A 33 4.68 12.18 -7.75
C LYS A 33 3.34 11.51 -7.45
N LEU A 34 2.96 10.49 -8.24
CA LEU A 34 1.75 9.69 -8.01
C LEU A 34 1.82 8.89 -6.70
N LYS A 35 2.99 8.32 -6.36
CA LYS A 35 3.21 7.61 -5.07
C LYS A 35 3.08 8.54 -3.87
N LYS A 36 3.47 9.81 -4.02
CA LYS A 36 3.26 10.81 -2.98
C LYS A 36 1.75 11.01 -2.72
N GLY A 37 0.88 10.86 -3.72
CA GLY A 37 -0.56 10.93 -3.55
C GLY A 37 -1.07 12.36 -3.42
N ILE A 38 -2.35 12.57 -3.75
CA ILE A 38 -3.00 13.88 -3.70
C ILE A 38 -3.01 14.38 -2.24
N GLY A 39 -2.44 15.57 -1.99
CA GLY A 39 -2.46 16.22 -0.67
C GLY A 39 -1.36 15.79 0.33
N ARG A 40 -0.45 14.87 -0.01
CA ARG A 40 0.61 14.43 0.91
C ARG A 40 1.72 15.49 1.06
N GLY A 41 1.81 16.07 2.25
CA GLY A 41 2.78 17.12 2.59
C GLY A 41 2.23 18.54 2.58
N VAL A 42 0.90 18.73 2.45
CA VAL A 42 0.25 20.03 2.64
C VAL A 42 0.09 20.29 4.14
N ALA A 43 0.42 21.49 4.62
CA ALA A 43 0.25 21.88 6.02
C ALA A 43 -1.22 21.70 6.44
N GLY A 44 -1.46 20.97 7.53
CA GLY A 44 -2.81 20.66 8.03
C GLY A 44 -3.45 19.39 7.47
N PHE A 45 -2.87 18.73 6.46
CA PHE A 45 -3.38 17.45 5.96
C PHE A 45 -2.61 16.29 6.62
N GLN A 46 -3.23 15.63 7.60
CA GLN A 46 -2.64 14.51 8.33
C GLN A 46 -2.57 13.26 7.44
N THR A 47 -1.50 13.13 6.66
CA THR A 47 -1.25 11.95 5.82
C THR A 47 -0.43 10.88 6.53
N GLY A 48 -0.63 9.62 6.15
CA GLY A 48 0.14 8.49 6.69
C GLY A 48 -0.41 7.91 7.99
N VAL A 49 -1.63 8.29 8.39
CA VAL A 49 -2.31 7.65 9.53
C VAL A 49 -2.66 6.21 9.15
N ARG A 50 -2.10 5.25 9.87
CA ARG A 50 -2.42 3.84 9.72
C ARG A 50 -3.73 3.56 10.46
N ARG A 51 -4.71 2.99 9.77
CA ARG A 51 -5.90 2.43 10.43
C ARG A 51 -5.48 1.16 11.16
N VAL A 52 -5.83 1.06 12.44
CA VAL A 52 -5.51 -0.12 13.25
C VAL A 52 -6.82 -0.74 13.73
N ALA A 53 -6.91 -2.06 13.68
CA ALA A 53 -8.06 -2.79 14.17
C ALA A 53 -8.13 -2.66 15.70
N ILE A 54 -9.23 -2.13 16.23
CA ILE A 54 -9.42 -1.95 17.66
C ILE A 54 -10.06 -3.24 18.24
N PRO A 55 -9.52 -3.81 19.33
CA PRO A 55 -10.14 -4.95 20.03
C PRO A 55 -11.58 -4.63 20.49
N ALA A 56 -12.46 -5.64 20.48
CA ALA A 56 -13.88 -5.45 20.77
C ALA A 56 -14.16 -4.81 22.15
N GLU A 57 -13.41 -5.21 23.18
CA GLU A 57 -13.50 -4.66 24.54
C GLU A 57 -13.28 -3.14 24.57
N ILE A 58 -12.27 -2.67 23.85
CA ILE A 58 -11.93 -1.25 23.77
C ILE A 58 -12.97 -0.49 22.92
N MET A 59 -13.46 -1.10 21.84
CA MET A 59 -14.50 -0.50 21.00
C MET A 59 -15.79 -0.21 21.80
N GLU A 60 -16.18 -1.10 22.71
CA GLU A 60 -17.35 -0.90 23.57
C GLU A 60 -17.16 0.22 24.60
N ARG A 61 -15.93 0.40 25.10
CA ARG A 61 -15.59 1.51 26.01
C ARG A 61 -15.60 2.86 25.30
N ILE A 62 -15.03 2.92 24.10
CA ILE A 62 -15.12 4.10 23.24
C ILE A 62 -16.58 4.44 22.93
N ARG A 63 -17.41 3.42 22.64
CA ARG A 63 -18.84 3.62 22.35
C ARG A 63 -19.62 4.14 23.57
N ARG A 64 -19.18 3.82 24.79
CA ARG A 64 -19.73 4.35 26.05
C ARG A 64 -19.28 5.79 26.35
N GLY A 65 -18.35 6.34 25.57
CA GLY A 65 -17.81 7.68 25.77
C GLY A 65 -16.70 7.76 26.82
N GLU A 66 -16.06 6.63 27.14
CA GLU A 66 -14.88 6.61 28.01
C GLU A 66 -13.64 7.08 27.24
N GLU A 67 -12.79 7.91 27.87
CA GLU A 67 -11.53 8.35 27.29
C GLU A 67 -10.50 7.20 27.32
N VAL A 68 -10.20 6.63 26.16
CA VAL A 68 -9.20 5.56 25.99
C VAL A 68 -7.95 6.13 25.32
N SER A 69 -6.79 5.96 25.97
CA SER A 69 -5.52 6.42 25.42
C SER A 69 -4.98 5.49 24.31
N GLY A 70 -4.16 6.03 23.41
CA GLY A 70 -3.54 5.26 22.32
C GLY A 70 -2.65 4.12 22.82
N GLU A 71 -2.00 4.28 23.97
CA GLU A 71 -1.18 3.26 24.61
C GLU A 71 -2.02 2.07 25.08
N GLU A 72 -3.25 2.32 25.54
CA GLU A 72 -4.17 1.28 25.99
C GLU A 72 -4.69 0.44 24.82
N ILE A 73 -5.01 1.10 23.71
CA ILE A 73 -5.39 0.43 22.45
C ILE A 73 -4.26 -0.49 21.98
N THR A 74 -3.02 0.01 22.01
CA THR A 74 -1.83 -0.75 21.58
C THR A 74 -1.59 -1.97 22.45
N ARG A 75 -1.71 -1.82 23.78
CA ARG A 75 -1.55 -2.93 24.73
C ARG A 75 -2.64 -3.99 24.55
N ALA A 76 -3.89 -3.57 24.31
CA ALA A 76 -4.98 -4.49 24.07
C ALA A 76 -4.81 -5.26 22.74
N GLN A 77 -4.24 -4.62 21.71
CA GLN A 77 -3.91 -5.27 20.45
C GLN A 77 -2.82 -6.32 20.60
N GLU A 78 -1.77 -6.02 21.37
CA GLU A 78 -0.69 -6.97 21.64
C GLU A 78 -1.20 -8.22 22.37
N ARG A 79 -2.10 -8.03 23.34
CA ARG A 79 -2.77 -9.13 24.04
C ARG A 79 -3.60 -10.01 23.09
N MET A 80 -4.41 -9.39 22.23
CA MET A 80 -5.21 -10.14 21.24
C MET A 80 -4.33 -10.91 20.24
N ALA A 81 -3.26 -10.28 19.75
CA ALA A 81 -2.32 -10.93 18.83
C ALA A 81 -1.65 -12.16 19.47
N ALA A 82 -1.32 -12.10 20.77
CA ALA A 82 -0.76 -13.24 21.50
C ALA A 82 -1.76 -14.39 21.68
N ILE A 83 -3.05 -14.09 21.85
CA ILE A 83 -4.11 -15.09 22.01
C ILE A 83 -4.42 -15.77 20.67
N ASP A 84 -4.51 -15.02 19.56
CA ASP A 84 -4.75 -15.56 18.22
C ASP A 84 -3.68 -16.58 17.80
N ASN A 85 -2.41 -16.34 18.15
CA ASN A 85 -1.32 -17.26 17.81
C ASN A 85 -1.47 -18.63 18.52
N ASN A 86 -2.01 -18.67 19.75
CA ASN A 86 -2.22 -19.91 20.48
C ASN A 86 -3.46 -20.70 20.01
N HIS A 87 -4.48 -20.03 19.46
CA HIS A 87 -5.74 -20.67 19.04
C HIS A 87 -5.72 -21.23 17.61
N SER A 88 -4.64 -21.01 16.86
CA SER A 88 -4.50 -21.42 15.46
C SER A 88 -4.22 -22.92 15.24
N ASN A 89 -4.12 -23.73 16.31
CA ASN A 89 -3.89 -25.17 16.22
C ASN A 89 -5.16 -26.05 16.25
N ASP A 90 -6.36 -25.50 16.48
CA ASP A 90 -7.56 -26.32 16.77
C ASP A 90 -8.85 -25.99 15.97
N SER A 91 -8.80 -25.22 14.88
CA SER A 91 -10.01 -25.06 14.05
C SER A 91 -9.73 -24.86 12.56
N HIS A 92 -10.20 -25.84 11.78
CA HIS A 92 -10.14 -25.87 10.32
C HIS A 92 -11.29 -25.02 9.72
N THR A 93 -11.35 -23.73 10.05
CA THR A 93 -12.22 -22.76 9.37
C THR A 93 -11.43 -21.49 9.06
N PRO A 94 -11.25 -21.12 7.78
CA PRO A 94 -10.42 -19.97 7.44
C PRO A 94 -11.10 -18.67 7.87
N ILE A 95 -10.64 -18.08 8.97
CA ILE A 95 -10.99 -16.72 9.36
C ILE A 95 -10.41 -15.80 8.28
N LYS A 96 -11.27 -15.35 7.37
CA LYS A 96 -10.95 -14.35 6.35
C LYS A 96 -10.60 -13.05 7.08
N LYS A 97 -9.30 -12.74 7.21
CA LYS A 97 -8.82 -11.43 7.66
C LYS A 97 -9.30 -10.36 6.67
N THR A 98 -10.45 -9.76 6.95
CA THR A 98 -10.95 -8.61 6.19
C THR A 98 -10.01 -7.46 6.48
N ASN A 99 -9.36 -6.94 5.45
CA ASN A 99 -8.56 -5.73 5.59
C ASN A 99 -9.52 -4.62 6.06
N VAL A 100 -9.16 -3.91 7.13
CA VAL A 100 -9.97 -2.83 7.74
C VAL A 100 -10.36 -1.78 6.69
N ASP A 101 -9.52 -1.61 5.67
CA ASP A 101 -9.76 -0.70 4.55
C ASP A 101 -10.98 -1.10 3.69
N GLU A 102 -11.36 -2.38 3.67
CA GLU A 102 -12.48 -2.91 2.88
C GLU A 102 -13.83 -2.83 3.61
N GLN A 103 -13.85 -2.63 4.92
CA GLN A 103 -15.07 -2.73 5.75
C GLN A 103 -16.00 -1.52 5.62
N TRP A 104 -15.52 -0.40 5.06
CA TRP A 104 -16.35 0.79 4.76
C TRP A 104 -16.95 0.76 3.33
N LEU A 105 -16.49 -0.17 2.47
CA LEU A 105 -17.03 -0.28 1.13
C LEU A 105 -18.46 -0.87 1.21
N PRO A 106 -19.44 -0.30 0.51
CA PRO A 106 -20.74 -0.96 0.39
C PRO A 106 -20.54 -2.35 -0.21
N ASN A 107 -21.29 -3.34 0.28
CA ASN A 107 -21.21 -4.76 -0.13
C ASN A 107 -21.39 -5.00 -1.65
N SER A 108 -21.70 -3.97 -2.42
CA SER A 108 -21.89 -3.98 -3.87
C SER A 108 -20.63 -3.64 -4.69
N SER A 109 -19.46 -3.39 -4.08
CA SER A 109 -18.24 -3.08 -4.86
C SER A 109 -17.72 -4.33 -5.61
N PRO A 110 -17.71 -4.35 -6.96
CA PRO A 110 -17.37 -5.53 -7.74
C PRO A 110 -15.85 -5.78 -7.86
N ASN A 111 -15.02 -5.04 -7.13
CA ASN A 111 -13.58 -4.98 -7.39
C ASN A 111 -12.74 -6.05 -6.67
N GLY A 112 -13.39 -7.08 -6.10
CA GLY A 112 -12.72 -8.25 -5.48
C GLY A 112 -12.02 -9.20 -6.47
N LYS A 113 -11.92 -8.85 -7.77
CA LYS A 113 -11.15 -9.65 -8.74
C LYS A 113 -9.67 -9.27 -8.65
N LYS A 114 -8.92 -10.05 -7.88
CA LYS A 114 -7.46 -10.11 -7.82
C LYS A 114 -6.83 -9.71 -9.16
N LEU A 115 -6.24 -8.52 -9.22
CA LEU A 115 -5.44 -8.08 -10.35
C LEU A 115 -4.16 -8.94 -10.39
N LYS A 116 -4.24 -10.03 -11.15
CA LYS A 116 -3.15 -10.99 -11.38
C LYS A 116 -1.98 -10.22 -12.00
N GLN A 117 -0.92 -9.99 -11.23
CA GLN A 117 0.31 -9.38 -11.71
C GLN A 117 0.85 -10.22 -12.89
N ARG A 118 0.71 -9.70 -14.12
CA ARG A 118 1.41 -10.24 -15.29
C ARG A 118 2.86 -9.74 -15.19
N LYS A 119 3.76 -10.63 -14.79
CA LYS A 119 5.19 -10.50 -15.07
C LYS A 119 5.39 -10.39 -16.58
N LYS A 120 6.10 -9.36 -17.02
CA LYS A 120 6.88 -9.39 -18.25
C LYS A 120 8.14 -8.57 -18.02
#